data_AF-A0A2T2XHV9-F1
#
_entry.id   AF-A0A2T2XHV9-F1
#
_cell.length_a   1.000
_cell.length_b   1.000
_cell.length_c   1.000
_cell.angle_alpha   90.00
_cell.angle_beta   90.00
_cell.angle_gamma   90.00
#
_symmetry.space_group_name_H-M   'P 1'
#
loop_
_entity.id
_entity.type
_entity.pdbx_description
1 polymer ?
#
loop_
_entity_poly.entity_id
_entity_poly.type
_entity_poly.pdbx_seq_one_letter_code
_entity_poly.pdbx_strand_id
1 'polypeptide(L)'
;MSLNKSTEVLPDNGRTNKLHILRLSLTFFALLDVAAHLFASPGGTPIISYWIDIETASYGLIAVVYLLGLRQYYGPPVIFTAYNMTMYFLSGFISLPFGINPKPLTGHIQFLQYSFGRGFSLVAWLYLLIMGIWMLRHDPGSKLNQLLAQS
;
A
#
# COMPACT_ATOMS: atom_id res chain seq x y z
N MET A 1 -1.47 14.59 51.51
CA MET A 1 -2.22 14.90 50.26
C MET A 1 -1.20 15.35 49.22
N SER A 2 -0.64 14.40 48.46
CA SER A 2 0.41 14.68 47.46
C SER A 2 -0.25 14.74 46.09
N LEU A 3 -0.43 15.95 45.55
CA LEU A 3 -0.87 16.15 44.18
C LEU A 3 0.24 15.66 43.24
N ASN A 4 0.00 14.49 42.65
CA ASN A 4 0.83 13.95 41.59
C ASN A 4 0.75 14.92 40.40
N LYS A 5 1.81 15.69 40.17
CA LYS A 5 1.98 16.52 38.98
C LYS A 5 2.08 15.56 37.80
N SER A 6 0.96 15.31 37.15
CA SER A 6 0.92 14.78 35.79
C SER A 6 1.78 15.69 34.93
N THR A 7 2.97 15.22 34.58
CA THR A 7 3.76 15.76 33.48
C THR A 7 2.92 15.66 32.22
N GLU A 8 2.17 16.73 31.92
CA GLU A 8 1.68 16.99 30.57
C GLU A 8 2.91 17.13 29.68
N VAL A 9 3.28 16.03 29.03
CA VAL A 9 4.18 16.08 27.88
C VAL A 9 3.42 16.84 26.81
N LEU A 10 3.76 18.12 26.64
CA LEU A 10 3.24 18.95 25.55
C LEU A 10 3.37 18.18 24.22
N PRO A 11 2.31 18.10 23.40
CA PRO A 11 2.40 17.41 22.13
C PRO A 11 3.42 18.12 21.25
N ASP A 12 4.42 17.39 20.78
CA ASP A 12 5.32 17.85 19.73
C ASP A 12 4.51 18.00 18.43
N ASN A 13 3.88 19.17 18.29
CA ASN A 13 2.99 19.50 17.18
C ASN A 13 3.69 19.33 15.82
N GLY A 14 5.01 19.56 15.78
CA GLY A 14 5.83 19.40 14.57
C GLY A 14 5.97 17.94 14.14
N ARG A 15 6.30 17.05 15.09
CA ARG A 15 6.40 15.60 14.81
C ARG A 15 5.05 14.99 14.43
N THR A 16 3.99 15.43 15.09
CA THR A 16 2.63 14.92 14.85
C THR A 16 2.13 15.31 13.45
N ASN A 17 2.38 16.55 13.01
CA ASN A 17 2.04 17.00 11.67
C ASN A 17 2.81 16.25 10.57
N LYS A 18 4.12 16.00 10.77
CA LYS A 18 4.92 15.23 9.80
C LYS A 18 4.40 13.80 9.61
N LEU A 19 3.98 13.14 10.69
CA LEU A 19 3.39 11.81 10.62
C LEU A 19 2.05 11.82 9.88
N HIS A 20 1.21 12.83 10.09
CA HIS A 20 -0.05 12.96 9.35
C HIS A 20 0.17 13.16 7.84
N ILE A 21 1.13 14.01 7.47
CA ILE A 21 1.52 14.21 6.07
C ILE A 21 2.03 12.89 5.48
N LEU A 22 2.85 12.15 6.22
CA LEU A 22 3.38 10.88 5.75
C LEU A 22 2.28 9.82 5.58
N ARG A 23 1.34 9.70 6.53
CA ARG A 23 0.15 8.85 6.38
C ARG A 23 -0.67 9.22 5.15
N LEU A 24 -0.94 10.52 4.96
CA LEU A 24 -1.65 11.02 3.79
C LEU A 24 -0.92 10.69 2.49
N SER A 25 0.41 10.81 2.46
CA SER A 25 1.20 10.46 1.28
C SER A 25 1.12 8.96 0.97
N LEU A 26 1.16 8.09 1.98
CA LEU A 26 0.99 6.64 1.79
C LEU A 26 -0.41 6.31 1.28
N THR A 27 -1.44 6.93 1.86
CA THR A 27 -2.82 6.82 1.35
C THR A 27 -2.91 7.29 -0.10
N PHE A 28 -2.29 8.42 -0.44
CA PHE A 28 -2.28 8.94 -1.80
C PHE A 28 -1.63 7.97 -2.79
N PHE A 29 -0.46 7.41 -2.47
CA PHE A 29 0.21 6.45 -3.36
C PHE A 29 -0.56 5.13 -3.48
N ALA A 30 -1.23 4.67 -2.42
CA ALA A 30 -2.12 3.51 -2.50
C ALA A 30 -3.33 3.78 -3.42
N LEU A 31 -3.94 4.98 -3.34
CA LEU A 31 -5.03 5.37 -4.23
C LEU A 31 -4.58 5.65 -5.66
N LEU A 32 -3.35 6.12 -5.85
CA LEU A 32 -2.75 6.29 -7.17
C LEU A 32 -2.63 4.93 -7.88
N ASP A 33 -2.30 3.87 -7.14
CA ASP A 33 -2.26 2.50 -7.67
C ASP A 33 -3.66 2.00 -8.06
N VAL A 34 -4.66 2.23 -7.22
CA VAL A 34 -6.07 1.93 -7.56
C VAL A 34 -6.48 2.67 -8.84
N ALA A 35 -6.16 3.95 -8.96
CA ALA A 35 -6.50 4.74 -10.14
C ALA A 35 -5.78 4.22 -11.40
N ALA A 36 -4.50 3.84 -11.27
CA ALA A 36 -3.73 3.24 -12.35
C ALA A 36 -4.43 2.03 -12.98
N HIS A 37 -4.98 1.17 -12.11
CA HIS A 37 -5.66 -0.05 -12.50
C HIS A 37 -7.02 0.23 -13.13
N LEU A 38 -7.79 1.18 -12.59
CA LEU A 38 -9.10 1.56 -13.13
C LEU A 38 -8.99 2.23 -14.52
N PHE A 39 -7.90 2.95 -14.80
CA PHE A 39 -7.71 3.67 -16.07
C PHE A 39 -6.83 2.91 -17.08
N ALA A 40 -6.37 1.70 -16.76
CA ALA A 40 -5.74 0.78 -17.71
C ALA A 40 -6.80 0.18 -18.67
N SER A 41 -7.17 0.96 -19.70
CA SER A 41 -8.02 0.69 -20.88
C SER A 41 -8.57 -0.75 -21.13
N PRO A 42 -9.86 -0.91 -21.52
CA PRO A 42 -10.58 -2.19 -21.68
C PRO A 42 -10.22 -3.04 -22.92
N GLY A 43 -9.07 -2.79 -23.55
CA GLY A 43 -8.67 -3.42 -24.82
C GLY A 43 -7.90 -4.74 -24.66
N GLY A 44 -7.47 -5.08 -23.44
CA GLY A 44 -6.82 -6.35 -23.13
C GLY A 44 -7.85 -7.34 -22.61
N THR A 45 -8.11 -8.41 -23.37
CA THR A 45 -8.78 -9.67 -23.03
C THR A 45 -9.51 -9.79 -21.66
N PRO A 46 -10.77 -10.29 -21.59
CA PRO A 46 -11.61 -10.42 -20.37
C PRO A 46 -11.06 -11.30 -19.22
N ILE A 47 -9.81 -11.74 -19.33
CA ILE A 47 -9.16 -12.79 -18.56
C ILE A 47 -8.23 -12.20 -17.48
N ILE A 48 -8.01 -10.87 -17.48
CA ILE A 48 -7.28 -10.16 -16.42
C ILE A 48 -8.25 -9.36 -15.52
N SER A 49 -9.24 -10.02 -14.92
CA SER A 49 -10.17 -9.37 -13.96
C SER A 49 -9.78 -9.65 -12.51
N TYR A 50 -9.68 -10.92 -12.10
CA TYR A 50 -9.55 -11.23 -10.66
C TYR A 50 -8.30 -10.68 -9.96
N TRP A 51 -7.12 -10.70 -10.59
CA TRP A 51 -5.91 -10.22 -9.93
C TRP A 51 -5.91 -8.69 -9.77
N ILE A 52 -6.34 -7.98 -10.81
CA ILE A 52 -6.50 -6.52 -10.78
C ILE A 52 -7.58 -6.12 -9.76
N ASP A 53 -8.68 -6.86 -9.69
CA ASP A 53 -9.74 -6.65 -8.71
C ASP A 53 -9.22 -6.82 -7.27
N ILE A 54 -8.43 -7.88 -7.03
CA ILE A 54 -7.77 -8.13 -5.74
C ILE A 54 -6.76 -7.02 -5.40
N GLU A 55 -5.91 -6.61 -6.34
CA GLU A 55 -4.95 -5.54 -6.12
C GLU A 55 -5.66 -4.22 -5.80
N THR A 56 -6.66 -3.85 -6.60
CA THR A 56 -7.45 -2.63 -6.42
C THR A 56 -8.15 -2.62 -5.06
N ALA A 57 -8.80 -3.72 -4.67
CA ALA A 57 -9.45 -3.85 -3.37
C ALA A 57 -8.43 -3.78 -2.21
N SER A 58 -7.28 -4.45 -2.37
CA SER A 58 -6.24 -4.49 -1.35
C SER A 58 -5.59 -3.13 -1.14
N TYR A 59 -5.25 -2.41 -2.21
CA TYR A 59 -4.69 -1.06 -2.10
C TYR A 59 -5.71 -0.03 -1.61
N GLY A 60 -7.01 -0.21 -1.90
CA GLY A 60 -8.07 0.54 -1.25
C GLY A 60 -8.07 0.33 0.28
N LEU A 61 -7.94 -0.91 0.75
CA LEU A 61 -7.85 -1.22 2.19
C LEU A 61 -6.56 -0.66 2.81
N ILE A 62 -5.42 -0.78 2.11
CA ILE A 62 -4.13 -0.20 2.54
C ILE A 62 -4.25 1.31 2.73
N ALA A 63 -4.92 1.99 1.79
CA ALA A 63 -5.16 3.43 1.87
C ALA A 63 -5.91 3.81 3.17
N VAL A 64 -6.94 3.04 3.53
CA VAL A 64 -7.71 3.22 4.77
C VAL A 64 -6.84 2.97 6.01
N VAL A 65 -6.04 1.91 6.02
CA VAL A 65 -5.13 1.58 7.13
C VAL A 65 -4.18 2.74 7.43
N TYR A 66 -3.55 3.31 6.39
CA TYR A 66 -2.64 4.44 6.57
C TYR A 66 -3.38 5.73 6.94
N LEU A 67 -4.52 6.01 6.32
CA LEU A 67 -5.31 7.21 6.58
C LEU A 67 -5.75 7.29 8.05
N LEU A 68 -6.24 6.16 8.58
CA LEU A 68 -6.69 6.03 9.96
C LEU A 68 -5.52 5.84 10.96
N GLY A 69 -4.30 5.66 10.48
CA GLY A 69 -3.13 5.45 11.35
C GLY A 69 -3.20 4.13 12.12
N LEU A 70 -3.74 3.06 11.53
CA LEU A 70 -3.96 1.78 12.21
C LEU A 70 -2.67 0.95 12.28
N ARG A 71 -1.73 1.37 13.12
CA ARG A 71 -0.37 0.82 13.23
C ARG A 71 -0.33 -0.71 13.36
N GLN A 72 -1.24 -1.30 14.14
CA GLN A 72 -1.28 -2.76 14.32
C GLN A 72 -1.49 -3.52 13.01
N TYR A 73 -2.07 -2.86 12.00
CA TYR A 73 -2.32 -3.40 10.67
C TYR A 73 -1.33 -2.87 9.63
N TYR A 74 -0.20 -2.27 9.99
CA TYR A 74 0.81 -1.83 9.00
C TYR A 74 1.63 -2.98 8.41
N GLY A 75 1.69 -4.13 9.09
CA GLY A 75 2.39 -5.32 8.60
C GLY A 75 1.79 -5.88 7.30
N PRO A 76 0.47 -6.16 7.24
CA PRO A 76 -0.17 -6.68 6.04
C PRO A 76 0.03 -5.82 4.77
N PRO A 77 -0.16 -4.48 4.79
CA PRO A 77 0.20 -3.60 3.68
C PRO A 77 1.62 -3.79 3.16
N VAL A 78 2.61 -3.79 4.06
CA VAL A 78 4.03 -3.92 3.69
C VAL A 78 4.30 -5.28 3.04
N ILE A 79 3.75 -6.36 3.61
CA ILE A 79 3.91 -7.72 3.09
C ILE A 79 3.24 -7.85 1.72
N PHE A 80 2.02 -7.33 1.58
CA PHE A 80 1.28 -7.38 0.32
C PHE A 80 1.98 -6.60 -0.79
N THR A 81 2.46 -5.39 -0.50
CA THR A 81 3.24 -4.59 -1.46
C THR A 81 4.55 -5.29 -1.85
N ALA A 82 5.28 -5.88 -0.90
CA ALA A 82 6.48 -6.66 -1.20
C ALA A 82 6.17 -7.89 -2.06
N TYR A 83 5.08 -8.59 -1.76
CA TYR A 83 4.61 -9.74 -2.53
C TYR A 83 4.25 -9.37 -3.96
N ASN A 84 3.45 -8.31 -4.17
CA ASN A 84 3.12 -7.83 -5.51
C ASN A 84 4.36 -7.40 -6.30
N MET A 85 5.29 -6.70 -5.67
CA MET A 85 6.54 -6.31 -6.30
C MET A 85 7.41 -7.53 -6.65
N THR A 86 7.42 -8.57 -5.81
CA THR A 86 8.11 -9.83 -6.09
C THR A 86 7.47 -10.56 -7.27
N MET A 87 6.14 -10.69 -7.28
CA MET A 87 5.41 -11.32 -8.37
C MET A 87 5.60 -10.56 -9.69
N TYR A 88 5.70 -9.23 -9.64
CA TYR A 88 6.05 -8.42 -10.79
C TYR A 88 7.43 -8.77 -11.36
N PHE A 89 8.48 -8.84 -10.52
CA PHE A 89 9.80 -9.18 -11.03
C PHE A 89 9.86 -10.63 -11.51
N LEU A 90 9.22 -11.54 -10.79
CA LEU A 90 9.19 -12.96 -11.10
C LEU A 90 8.46 -13.26 -12.41
N SER A 91 7.38 -12.53 -12.73
CA SER A 91 6.67 -12.65 -14.01
C SER A 91 7.53 -12.29 -15.24
N GLY A 92 8.58 -11.51 -15.04
CA GLY A 92 9.56 -11.21 -16.10
C GLY A 92 10.44 -12.39 -16.48
N PHE A 93 10.63 -13.36 -15.59
CA PHE A 93 11.51 -14.52 -15.78
C PHE A 93 10.74 -15.82 -16.01
N ILE A 94 9.62 -16.01 -15.30
CA ILE A 94 8.82 -17.23 -15.36
C ILE A 94 7.34 -16.89 -15.57
N SER A 95 6.65 -17.79 -16.26
CA SER A 95 5.19 -17.74 -16.36
C SER A 95 4.60 -18.00 -14.99
N LEU A 96 4.01 -16.97 -14.39
CA LEU A 96 3.27 -17.16 -13.15
C LEU A 96 1.90 -17.78 -13.44
N PRO A 97 1.44 -18.74 -12.63
CA PRO A 97 0.12 -19.36 -12.80
C PRO A 97 -1.03 -18.41 -12.42
N PHE A 98 -0.73 -17.17 -12.05
CA PHE A 98 -1.70 -16.21 -11.53
C PHE A 98 -2.31 -15.40 -12.67
N GLY A 99 -3.61 -15.62 -12.88
CA GLY A 99 -4.42 -14.93 -13.88
C GLY A 99 -4.27 -15.52 -15.28
N ILE A 100 -4.94 -16.67 -15.52
CA ILE A 100 -5.63 -17.18 -16.74
C ILE A 100 -5.06 -16.77 -18.14
N ASN A 101 -3.86 -16.24 -18.30
CA ASN A 101 -3.30 -15.94 -19.61
C ASN A 101 -2.66 -17.24 -20.12
N PRO A 102 -3.19 -17.87 -21.19
CA PRO A 102 -2.61 -19.09 -21.73
C PRO A 102 -1.23 -18.85 -22.35
N LYS A 103 -0.81 -17.59 -22.49
CA LYS A 103 0.50 -17.20 -22.96
C LYS A 103 1.25 -16.49 -21.83
N PRO A 104 2.47 -16.94 -21.50
CA PRO A 104 3.36 -16.20 -20.61
C PRO A 104 3.48 -14.75 -21.08
N LEU A 105 3.27 -13.79 -20.19
CA LEU A 105 3.71 -12.41 -20.41
C LEU A 105 5.25 -12.42 -20.35
N THR A 106 5.87 -12.91 -21.41
CA THR A 106 7.31 -13.06 -21.52
C THR A 106 7.91 -11.73 -21.95
N GLY A 107 8.87 -11.25 -21.16
CA GLY A 107 9.58 -10.01 -21.43
C GLY A 107 9.03 -8.84 -20.64
N HIS A 108 9.93 -8.21 -19.87
CA HIS A 108 9.63 -7.05 -19.04
C HIS A 108 8.84 -5.98 -19.81
N ILE A 109 9.04 -5.78 -21.11
CA ILE A 109 8.38 -4.72 -21.88
C ILE A 109 6.87 -4.95 -22.03
N GLN A 110 6.40 -6.18 -22.22
CA GLN A 110 4.96 -6.44 -22.40
C GLN A 110 4.24 -6.34 -21.06
N PHE A 111 4.82 -6.88 -19.98
CA PHE A 111 4.29 -6.69 -18.63
C PHE A 111 4.42 -5.23 -18.17
N LEU A 112 5.50 -4.53 -18.54
CA LEU A 112 5.74 -3.10 -18.27
C LEU A 112 4.83 -2.20 -19.11
N GLN A 113 4.37 -2.61 -20.29
CA GLN A 113 3.33 -1.86 -21.02
C GLN A 113 1.92 -2.20 -20.51
N TYR A 114 1.69 -3.46 -20.14
CA TYR A 114 0.41 -4.00 -19.69
C TYR A 114 0.03 -3.56 -18.27
N SER A 115 0.97 -3.67 -17.33
CA SER A 115 0.81 -3.25 -15.93
C SER A 115 1.41 -1.87 -15.63
N PHE A 116 2.33 -1.33 -16.46
CA PHE A 116 3.11 -0.13 -16.10
C PHE A 116 3.16 1.00 -17.16
N GLY A 117 2.61 0.79 -18.36
CA GLY A 117 2.75 1.75 -19.46
C GLY A 117 1.88 2.99 -19.30
N ARG A 118 0.94 2.96 -18.34
CA ARG A 118 -0.04 4.03 -18.11
C ARG A 118 -0.26 4.41 -16.65
N GLY A 119 0.35 3.71 -15.67
CA GLY A 119 -0.17 3.67 -14.29
C GLY A 119 0.70 4.19 -13.13
N PHE A 120 2.01 4.36 -13.26
CA PHE A 120 2.90 4.72 -12.12
C PHE A 120 2.96 3.70 -10.93
N SER A 121 2.33 2.54 -11.01
CA SER A 121 2.23 1.53 -9.93
C SER A 121 3.55 1.09 -9.30
N LEU A 122 4.62 0.88 -10.08
CA LEU A 122 5.93 0.47 -9.50
C LEU A 122 6.50 1.53 -8.56
N VAL A 123 6.35 2.81 -8.95
CA VAL A 123 6.82 3.94 -8.13
C VAL A 123 5.99 4.02 -6.86
N ALA A 124 4.67 3.82 -6.97
CA ALA A 124 3.78 3.76 -5.83
C ALA A 124 4.15 2.61 -4.88
N TRP A 125 4.39 1.41 -5.39
CA TRP A 125 4.77 0.25 -4.59
C TRP A 125 6.13 0.42 -3.91
N LEU A 126 7.14 0.96 -4.62
CA LEU A 126 8.44 1.25 -4.02
C LEU A 126 8.30 2.26 -2.87
N TYR A 127 7.53 3.33 -3.07
CA TYR A 127 7.27 4.31 -2.03
C TYR A 127 6.54 3.69 -0.83
N LEU A 128 5.43 2.98 -1.08
CA LEU A 128 4.64 2.30 -0.05
C LEU A 128 5.48 1.30 0.75
N LEU A 129 6.36 0.56 0.08
CA LEU A 129 7.21 -0.41 0.75
C LEU A 129 8.25 0.26 1.64
N ILE A 130 9.02 1.20 1.10
CA ILE A 130 10.09 1.89 1.84
C ILE A 130 9.50 2.68 3.01
N MET A 131 8.49 3.50 2.74
CA MET A 131 7.88 4.34 3.76
C MET A 131 7.00 3.53 4.72
N GLY A 132 6.35 2.46 4.26
CA GLY A 132 5.61 1.54 5.12
C GLY A 132 6.50 0.83 6.13
N ILE A 133 7.67 0.34 5.71
CA ILE A 133 8.69 -0.25 6.60
C ILE A 133 9.18 0.80 7.61
N TRP A 134 9.43 2.03 7.16
CA TRP A 134 9.82 3.10 8.06
C TRP A 134 8.73 3.41 9.10
N MET A 135 7.46 3.47 8.67
CA MET A 135 6.30 3.76 9.50
C MET A 135 6.05 2.69 10.58
N LEU A 136 6.33 1.41 10.30
CA LEU A 136 6.22 0.34 11.30
C LEU A 136 7.02 0.65 12.59
N ARG A 137 8.18 1.30 12.43
CA ARG A 137 9.09 1.64 13.53
C ARG A 137 8.81 3.00 14.15
N HIS A 138 8.37 3.98 13.36
CA HIS A 138 8.35 5.38 13.76
C HIS A 138 6.96 5.96 14.04
N ASP A 139 5.91 5.35 13.50
CA ASP A 139 4.54 5.78 13.77
C ASP A 139 4.04 5.16 15.09
N PRO A 140 3.68 5.96 16.11
CA PRO A 140 3.03 5.44 17.32
C PRO A 140 1.62 4.88 17.09
N GLY A 141 1.00 5.17 15.93
CA GLY A 141 -0.40 4.88 15.63
C GLY A 141 -1.34 5.99 16.07
N SER A 142 -2.61 5.91 15.63
CA SER A 142 -3.69 6.79 16.08
C SER A 142 -4.36 6.30 17.37
N LYS A 143 -5.15 7.17 18.01
CA LYS A 143 -6.01 6.83 19.17
C LYS A 143 -7.01 5.71 18.85
N LEU A 144 -7.38 5.51 17.58
CA LEU A 144 -8.24 4.41 17.15
C LEU A 144 -7.63 3.04 17.46
N ASN A 145 -6.30 2.89 17.44
CA ASN A 145 -5.67 1.62 17.82
C ASN A 145 -5.94 1.26 19.28
N GLN A 146 -6.02 2.25 20.17
CA GLN A 146 -6.32 2.00 21.58
C GLN A 146 -7.76 1.54 21.76
N LEU A 147 -8.69 2.14 21.01
CA LEU A 147 -10.10 1.75 21.02
C LEU A 147 -10.31 0.33 20.47
N LEU A 148 -9.62 -0.02 19.37
CA LEU A 148 -9.69 -1.36 18.78
C LEU A 148 -8.99 -2.45 19.61
N ALA A 149 -8.06 -2.07 20.50
CA ALA A 149 -7.39 -3.02 21.39
C ALA A 149 -8.20 -3.31 22.67
N GLN A 150 -9.23 -2.51 22.97
CA GLN A 150 -10.09 -2.65 24.15
C GLN A 150 -11.43 -3.34 23.85
N SER A 151 -11.75 -3.56 22.57
CA SER A 151 -12.89 -4.34 22.08
C SER A 151 -12.53 -5.81 21.92
#